data_AF-A0A257QU86-F1
#
_entry.id   AF-A0A257QU86-F1
#
_cell.length_a   1.000
_cell.length_b   1.000
_cell.length_c   1.000
_cell.angle_alpha   90.00
_cell.angle_beta   90.00
_cell.angle_gamma   90.00
#
_symmetry.space_group_name_H-M   'P 1'
#
loop_
_entity.id
_entity.type
_entity.pdbx_description
1 polymer ?
#
loop_
_entity_poly.entity_id
_entity_poly.type
_entity_poly.pdbx_seq_one_letter_code
_entity_poly.pdbx_strand_id
1 'polypeptide(L)'
;MTYCLAIKVDEGLVFASDSRTNAGVDHVSTYSKMHTFIWPGERYFVLLSSGNLATTQAVVKRVRDEGEAGGLRTVSSMDAAASYIGRISTDIQREQRERASTDFEATFILGGQISGQSPAIYLIYPQGNFIHESSGHPYLQMGETKYGKPIL
;
A
#
# COMPACT_ATOMS: atom_id res chain seq x y z
N MET A 1 -9.23 -8.76 11.32
CA MET A 1 -10.01 -8.09 10.29
C MET A 1 -9.25 -6.84 9.92
N THR A 2 -8.88 -6.70 8.66
CA THR A 2 -8.19 -5.53 8.11
C THR A 2 -9.07 -4.95 7.02
N TYR A 3 -9.25 -3.64 6.96
CA TYR A 3 -9.97 -2.96 5.88
C TYR A 3 -9.32 -1.60 5.59
N CYS A 4 -8.97 -1.40 4.32
CA CYS A 4 -8.38 -0.18 3.79
C CYS A 4 -9.11 0.25 2.52
N LEU A 5 -9.23 1.56 2.32
CA LEU A 5 -9.94 2.20 1.21
C LEU A 5 -9.15 3.41 0.73
N ALA A 6 -9.02 3.56 -0.59
CA ALA A 6 -8.61 4.80 -1.23
C ALA A 6 -9.63 5.19 -2.30
N ILE A 7 -9.97 6.47 -2.37
CA ILE A 7 -10.90 7.04 -3.34
C ILE A 7 -10.20 8.17 -4.08
N LYS A 8 -10.33 8.21 -5.39
CA LYS A 8 -9.96 9.35 -6.24
C LYS A 8 -11.21 10.15 -6.55
N VAL A 9 -11.14 11.44 -6.28
CA VAL A 9 -12.18 12.42 -6.62
C VAL A 9 -11.55 13.52 -7.47
N ASP A 10 -12.38 14.38 -8.07
CA ASP A 10 -11.87 15.47 -8.91
C ASP A 10 -10.94 16.42 -8.15
N GLU A 11 -11.19 16.62 -6.85
CA GLU A 11 -10.40 17.50 -5.98
C GLU A 11 -9.16 16.83 -5.37
N GLY A 12 -8.95 15.53 -5.58
CA GLY A 12 -7.78 14.83 -5.04
C GLY A 12 -8.06 13.40 -4.57
N LEU A 13 -7.47 13.03 -3.42
CA LEU A 13 -7.48 11.66 -2.91
C LEU A 13 -7.97 11.60 -1.47
N VAL A 14 -8.76 10.57 -1.16
CA VAL A 14 -9.24 10.24 0.19
C VAL A 14 -8.72 8.86 0.59
N PHE A 15 -8.18 8.73 1.79
CA PHE A 15 -7.67 7.46 2.32
C PHE A 15 -8.29 7.15 3.68
N ALA A 16 -8.64 5.88 3.90
CA ALA A 16 -9.10 5.38 5.18
C ALA A 16 -8.53 3.98 5.45
N SER A 17 -8.15 3.72 6.71
CA SER A 17 -7.70 2.40 7.14
C SER A 17 -8.13 2.13 8.57
N ASP A 18 -8.54 0.91 8.85
CA ASP A 18 -8.69 0.43 10.22
C ASP A 18 -7.31 0.14 10.85
N SER A 19 -7.29 -0.26 12.12
CA SER A 19 -6.05 -0.54 12.87
C SER A 19 -6.01 -1.90 13.57
N ARG A 20 -7.09 -2.70 13.53
CA ARG A 20 -7.12 -4.02 14.16
C ARG A 20 -6.28 -4.99 13.33
N THR A 21 -5.33 -5.67 13.96
CA THR A 21 -4.39 -6.56 13.25
C THR A 21 -4.24 -7.86 14.01
N ASN A 22 -4.23 -8.97 13.28
CA ASN A 22 -3.87 -10.28 13.81
C ASN A 22 -2.35 -10.46 13.66
N ALA A 23 -1.65 -10.55 14.79
CA ALA A 23 -0.20 -10.75 14.85
C ALA A 23 0.19 -12.19 15.24
N GLY A 24 -0.79 -13.09 15.39
CA GLY A 24 -0.60 -14.47 15.82
C GLY A 24 -1.83 -15.02 16.52
N VAL A 25 -1.82 -16.32 16.83
CA VAL A 25 -2.86 -16.95 17.64
C VAL A 25 -2.98 -16.18 18.97
N ASP A 26 -4.19 -15.75 19.31
CA ASP A 26 -4.51 -14.94 20.49
C ASP A 26 -3.83 -13.56 20.59
N HIS A 27 -3.20 -13.08 19.52
CA HIS A 27 -2.55 -11.77 19.47
C HIS A 27 -3.26 -10.82 18.50
N VAL A 28 -4.36 -10.22 18.96
CA VAL A 28 -5.04 -9.12 18.25
C VAL A 28 -4.64 -7.78 18.88
N SER A 29 -3.99 -6.95 18.07
CA SER A 29 -3.41 -5.68 18.51
C SER A 29 -3.75 -4.53 17.56
N THR A 30 -3.38 -3.31 17.95
CA THR A 30 -3.58 -2.10 17.16
C THR A 30 -2.28 -1.73 16.44
N TYR A 31 -2.29 -1.70 15.11
CA TYR A 31 -1.18 -1.21 14.29
C TYR A 31 -1.68 -0.26 13.21
N SER A 32 -0.95 0.83 12.97
CA SER A 32 -1.26 1.70 11.83
C SER A 32 -1.06 0.94 10.52
N LYS A 33 -2.03 1.07 9.63
CA LYS A 33 -2.00 0.52 8.27
C LYS A 33 -1.88 1.60 7.21
N MET A 34 -1.63 2.84 7.62
CA MET A 34 -1.46 4.00 6.74
C MET A 34 -0.10 4.63 7.02
N HIS A 35 0.68 4.81 5.96
CA HIS A 35 2.03 5.35 6.03
C HIS A 35 2.23 6.42 4.97
N THR A 36 2.71 7.59 5.37
CA THR A 36 2.93 8.72 4.47
C THR A 36 4.41 8.91 4.16
N PHE A 37 4.72 9.26 2.92
CA PHE A 37 6.05 9.64 2.44
C PHE A 37 5.93 11.00 1.75
N ILE A 38 6.55 12.03 2.33
CA ILE A 38 6.25 13.43 2.03
C ILE A 38 7.52 14.17 1.67
N TRP A 39 7.52 14.77 0.49
CA TRP A 39 8.54 15.71 0.02
C TRP A 39 7.84 17.00 -0.38
N PRO A 40 7.78 17.99 0.55
CA PRO A 40 6.97 19.19 0.38
C PRO A 40 7.21 19.92 -0.95
N GLY A 41 6.13 20.28 -1.64
CA GLY A 41 6.17 20.98 -2.93
C GLY A 41 6.55 20.09 -4.12
N GLU A 42 6.95 18.84 -3.90
CA GLU A 42 7.38 17.96 -4.98
C GLU A 42 6.54 16.69 -5.10
N ARG A 43 6.33 15.94 -4.02
CA ARG A 43 5.61 14.65 -4.10
C ARG A 43 5.07 14.21 -2.75
N TYR A 44 3.93 13.55 -2.77
CA TYR A 44 3.24 13.04 -1.60
C TYR A 44 2.71 11.64 -1.90
N PHE A 45 3.01 10.67 -1.05
CA PHE A 45 2.49 9.32 -1.16
C PHE A 45 1.87 8.84 0.14
N VAL A 46 0.81 8.05 0.01
CA VAL A 46 0.18 7.26 1.06
C VAL A 46 0.28 5.80 0.67
N LEU A 47 0.82 4.98 1.56
CA LEU A 47 0.86 3.54 1.43
C LEU A 47 -0.04 2.93 2.50
N LEU A 48 -1.13 2.31 2.06
CA LEU A 48 -1.98 1.48 2.88
C LEU A 48 -1.49 0.03 2.84
N SER A 49 -1.66 -0.73 3.92
CA SER A 49 -1.19 -2.13 4.01
C SER A 49 -2.27 -3.11 4.48
N SER A 50 -2.21 -4.35 3.98
CA SER A 50 -3.04 -5.48 4.41
C SER A 50 -2.30 -6.80 4.21
N GLY A 51 -2.66 -7.83 4.97
CA GLY A 51 -2.03 -9.16 4.92
C GLY A 51 -1.07 -9.39 6.09
N ASN A 52 0.01 -10.14 5.84
CA ASN A 52 0.97 -10.53 6.87
C ASN A 52 1.66 -9.30 7.51
N LEU A 53 1.56 -9.17 8.84
CA LEU A 53 2.08 -8.00 9.57
C LEU A 53 3.60 -7.89 9.45
N ALA A 54 4.34 -8.99 9.52
CA ALA A 54 5.80 -8.96 9.43
C ALA A 54 6.26 -8.52 8.03
N THR A 55 5.58 -9.01 6.98
CA THR A 55 5.83 -8.62 5.58
C THR A 55 5.54 -7.15 5.36
N THR A 56 4.35 -6.67 5.76
CA THR A 56 3.97 -5.25 5.60
C THR A 56 4.90 -4.30 6.34
N GLN A 57 5.32 -4.64 7.56
CA GLN A 57 6.31 -3.85 8.31
C GLN A 57 7.69 -3.85 7.65
N ALA A 58 8.15 -4.99 7.14
CA ALA A 58 9.43 -5.08 6.45
C ALA A 58 9.45 -4.22 5.17
N VAL A 59 8.36 -4.22 4.39
CA VAL A 59 8.22 -3.36 3.21
C VAL A 59 8.28 -1.89 3.60
N VAL A 60 7.45 -1.46 4.55
CA VAL A 60 7.42 -0.06 5.01
C VAL A 60 8.78 0.37 5.56
N LYS A 61 9.44 -0.49 6.33
CA LYS A 61 10.79 -0.23 6.84
C LYS A 61 11.79 -0.04 5.71
N ARG A 62 11.82 -0.95 4.72
CA ARG A 62 12.73 -0.84 3.56
C ARG A 62 12.56 0.48 2.83
N VAL A 63 11.32 0.89 2.57
CA VAL A 63 11.04 2.17 1.89
C VAL A 63 11.51 3.36 2.72
N ARG A 64 11.34 3.31 4.06
CA ARG A 64 11.82 4.38 4.96
C ARG A 64 13.34 4.45 5.03
N ASP A 65 14.02 3.30 5.05
CA ASP A 65 15.49 3.22 5.17
C ASP A 65 16.19 3.82 3.93
N GLU A 66 15.57 3.78 2.74
CA GLU A 66 16.12 4.40 1.53
C GLU A 66 16.11 5.94 1.56
N GLY A 67 15.18 6.53 2.32
CA GLY A 67 15.13 7.96 2.62
C GLY A 67 15.21 8.87 1.39
N GLU A 68 16.11 9.85 1.43
CA GLU A 68 16.33 10.82 0.35
C GLU A 68 17.20 10.29 -0.80
N ALA A 69 17.93 9.19 -0.58
CA ALA A 69 18.93 8.72 -1.53
C ALA A 69 18.37 7.75 -2.59
N GLY A 70 17.10 7.33 -2.46
CA GLY A 70 16.53 6.32 -3.33
C GLY A 70 15.03 6.10 -3.17
N GLY A 71 14.53 5.08 -3.87
CA GLY A 71 13.15 4.61 -3.75
C GLY A 71 12.09 5.57 -4.24
N LEU A 72 11.04 5.76 -3.43
CA LEU A 72 9.92 6.66 -3.76
C LEU A 72 10.36 8.12 -3.99
N ARG A 73 11.54 8.52 -3.51
CA ARG A 73 12.09 9.84 -3.77
C ARG A 73 12.48 10.06 -5.23
N THR A 74 12.88 9.00 -5.94
CA THR A 74 13.53 9.10 -7.26
C THR A 74 12.67 8.60 -8.42
N VAL A 75 11.54 7.96 -8.14
CA VAL A 75 10.59 7.50 -9.18
C VAL A 75 10.08 8.66 -10.03
N SER A 76 9.91 8.41 -11.32
CA SER A 76 9.51 9.41 -12.32
C SER A 76 8.00 9.54 -12.49
N SER A 77 7.23 8.57 -12.02
CA SER A 77 5.77 8.52 -12.20
C SER A 77 5.09 7.70 -11.10
N MET A 78 3.76 7.80 -11.02
CA MET A 78 2.97 7.02 -10.06
C MET A 78 2.98 5.51 -10.35
N ASP A 79 3.02 5.09 -11.62
CA ASP A 79 3.16 3.68 -12.01
C ASP A 79 4.56 3.13 -11.67
N ALA A 80 5.61 3.95 -11.80
CA ALA A 80 6.96 3.60 -11.35
C ALA A 80 7.00 3.46 -9.82
N ALA A 81 6.27 4.30 -9.09
CA ALA A 81 6.11 4.18 -7.65
C ALA A 81 5.42 2.86 -7.25
N ALA A 82 4.34 2.48 -7.94
CA ALA A 82 3.65 1.22 -7.71
C ALA A 82 4.53 0.00 -8.03
N SER A 83 5.24 0.04 -9.16
CA SER A 83 6.21 -1.00 -9.56
C SER A 83 7.33 -1.17 -8.54
N TYR A 84 7.85 -0.07 -8.02
CA TYR A 84 8.88 -0.09 -6.99
C TYR A 84 8.40 -0.77 -5.69
N ILE A 85 7.21 -0.43 -5.21
CA ILE A 85 6.62 -1.09 -4.02
C ILE A 85 6.35 -2.58 -4.29
N GLY A 86 5.80 -2.90 -5.47
CA GLY A 86 5.55 -4.28 -5.89
C GLY A 86 6.83 -5.13 -5.85
N ARG A 87 7.92 -4.61 -6.41
CA ARG A 87 9.23 -5.28 -6.39
C ARG A 87 9.71 -5.55 -4.97
N ILE A 88 9.72 -4.53 -4.09
CA ILE A 88 10.15 -4.70 -2.69
C ILE A 88 9.29 -5.73 -1.96
N SER A 89 7.97 -5.69 -2.15
CA SER A 89 7.06 -6.66 -1.55
C SER A 89 7.39 -8.08 -2.01
N THR A 90 7.55 -8.28 -3.31
CA THR A 90 7.86 -9.61 -3.86
C THR A 90 9.22 -10.14 -3.38
N ASP A 91 10.22 -9.27 -3.25
CA ASP A 91 11.55 -9.66 -2.76
C ASP A 91 11.48 -10.13 -1.30
N ILE A 92 10.81 -9.36 -0.44
CA ILE A 92 10.64 -9.69 0.98
C ILE A 92 9.81 -10.97 1.16
N GLN A 93 8.71 -11.10 0.43
CA GLN A 93 7.87 -12.30 0.49
C GLN A 93 8.64 -13.56 0.04
N ARG A 94 9.48 -13.44 -0.98
CA ARG A 94 10.33 -14.55 -1.46
C ARG A 94 11.32 -14.98 -0.37
N GLU A 95 12.04 -14.04 0.24
CA GLU A 95 12.98 -14.32 1.33
C GLU A 95 12.28 -14.97 2.55
N GLN A 96 11.04 -14.60 2.85
CA GLN A 96 10.28 -15.17 3.96
C GLN A 96 9.76 -16.58 3.66
N ARG A 97 9.29 -16.83 2.42
CA ARG A 97 8.83 -18.15 1.96
C ARG A 97 9.93 -19.22 2.01
N GLU A 98 11.19 -18.83 1.85
CA GLU A 98 12.33 -19.74 2.01
C GLU A 98 12.52 -20.23 3.46
N ARG A 99 11.99 -19.50 4.46
CA ARG A 99 12.18 -19.79 5.88
C ARG A 99 11.08 -20.63 6.50
N ALA A 100 9.86 -20.59 5.95
CA ALA A 100 8.72 -21.35 6.45
C ALA A 100 7.64 -21.53 5.40
N SER A 101 6.78 -22.54 5.58
CA SER A 101 5.64 -22.87 4.71
C SER A 101 4.35 -22.10 5.05
N THR A 102 4.47 -20.95 5.74
CA THR A 102 3.33 -20.10 6.13
C THR A 102 3.00 -19.09 5.04
N ASP A 103 1.76 -18.56 5.07
CA ASP A 103 1.36 -17.45 4.22
C ASP A 103 2.01 -16.12 4.66
N PHE A 104 2.80 -15.53 3.76
CA PHE A 104 3.48 -14.25 3.90
C PHE A 104 2.93 -13.18 2.96
N GLU A 105 1.77 -13.41 2.35
CA GLU A 105 1.22 -12.48 1.39
C GLU A 105 0.84 -11.14 2.03
N ALA A 106 1.23 -10.07 1.35
CA ALA A 106 0.87 -8.71 1.65
C ALA A 106 0.29 -8.04 0.39
N THR A 107 -0.67 -7.16 0.61
CA THR A 107 -1.31 -6.35 -0.43
C THR A 107 -1.23 -4.90 0.01
N PHE A 108 -1.07 -4.00 -0.95
CA PHE A 108 -0.93 -2.57 -0.68
C PHE A 108 -1.84 -1.75 -1.58
N ILE A 109 -2.29 -0.61 -1.06
CA ILE A 109 -2.81 0.47 -1.89
C ILE A 109 -1.80 1.60 -1.79
N LEU A 110 -1.22 1.99 -2.93
CA LEU A 110 -0.37 3.16 -3.04
C LEU A 110 -1.18 4.27 -3.69
N GLY A 111 -1.27 5.42 -3.06
CA GLY A 111 -1.84 6.61 -3.68
C GLY A 111 -0.94 7.81 -3.47
N GLY A 112 -1.12 8.84 -4.28
CA GLY A 112 -0.31 10.03 -4.16
C GLY A 112 -0.31 10.90 -5.39
N GLN A 113 0.62 11.85 -5.39
CA GLN A 113 0.86 12.77 -6.48
C GLN A 113 2.34 13.15 -6.54
N ILE A 114 2.86 13.25 -7.77
CA ILE A 114 4.15 13.87 -8.08
C ILE A 114 3.85 15.21 -8.78
N SER A 115 4.65 16.24 -8.48
CA SER A 115 4.49 17.58 -9.04
C SER A 115 4.41 17.55 -10.57
N GLY A 116 3.44 18.26 -11.12
CA GLY A 116 3.13 18.25 -12.55
C GLY A 116 2.34 17.03 -13.05
N GLN A 117 2.02 16.06 -12.20
CA GLN A 117 1.23 14.87 -12.56
C GLN A 117 -0.14 14.89 -11.89
N SER A 118 -1.09 14.18 -12.48
CA SER A 118 -2.39 13.93 -11.85
C SER A 118 -2.24 12.97 -10.67
N PRO A 119 -3.04 13.13 -9.59
CA PRO A 119 -3.09 12.15 -8.53
C PRO A 119 -3.62 10.81 -9.04
N ALA A 120 -3.14 9.72 -8.46
CA ALA A 120 -3.53 8.37 -8.84
C ALA A 120 -3.45 7.40 -7.65
N ILE A 121 -4.19 6.30 -7.73
CA ILE A 121 -4.18 5.22 -6.75
C ILE A 121 -3.95 3.87 -7.43
N TYR A 122 -3.22 2.98 -6.78
CA TYR A 122 -2.80 1.69 -7.31
C TYR A 122 -3.03 0.60 -6.26
N LEU A 123 -3.63 -0.51 -6.67
CA LEU A 123 -3.75 -1.72 -5.86
C LEU A 123 -2.67 -2.69 -6.29
N ILE A 124 -1.74 -2.97 -5.38
CA ILE A 124 -0.57 -3.83 -5.60
C ILE A 124 -0.84 -5.18 -4.95
N TYR A 125 -0.89 -6.22 -5.79
CA TYR A 125 -1.16 -7.59 -5.38
C TYR A 125 0.09 -8.25 -4.79
N PRO A 126 -0.06 -9.39 -4.08
CA PRO A 126 1.07 -10.12 -3.52
C PRO A 126 2.12 -10.56 -4.56
N GLN A 127 1.72 -10.69 -5.82
CA GLN A 127 2.61 -11.05 -6.94
C GLN A 127 3.40 -9.85 -7.49
N GLY A 128 3.20 -8.64 -6.93
CA GLY A 128 3.91 -7.41 -7.30
C GLY A 128 3.36 -6.68 -8.52
N ASN A 129 2.45 -7.30 -9.26
CA ASN A 129 1.65 -6.62 -10.28
C ASN A 129 0.57 -5.74 -9.64
N PHE A 130 0.03 -4.81 -10.41
CA PHE A 130 -0.92 -3.83 -9.89
C PHE A 130 -1.95 -3.40 -10.93
N ILE A 131 -3.05 -2.83 -10.45
CA ILE A 131 -4.06 -2.10 -11.23
C ILE A 131 -4.19 -0.68 -10.70
N HIS A 132 -4.77 0.23 -11.50
CA HIS A 132 -5.15 1.58 -11.08
C HIS A 132 -6.68 1.73 -11.08
N GLU A 133 -7.19 2.80 -10.49
CA GLU A 133 -8.62 3.07 -10.46
C GLU A 133 -9.22 3.23 -11.86
N SER A 134 -10.49 2.83 -12.01
CA SER A 134 -11.23 3.09 -13.26
C SER A 134 -12.03 4.39 -13.15
N SER A 135 -12.37 5.00 -14.28
CA SER A 135 -13.23 6.19 -14.28
C SER A 135 -14.66 5.91 -13.77
N GLY A 136 -15.17 4.69 -13.96
CA GLY A 136 -16.51 4.31 -13.48
C GLY A 136 -16.55 3.88 -12.01
N HIS A 137 -15.41 3.46 -11.46
CA HIS A 137 -15.26 3.06 -10.06
C HIS A 137 -13.93 3.64 -9.55
N PRO A 138 -13.92 4.91 -9.11
CA PRO A 138 -12.70 5.62 -8.77
C PRO A 138 -12.25 5.33 -7.34
N TYR A 139 -12.33 4.06 -6.92
CA TYR A 139 -11.91 3.63 -5.60
C TYR A 139 -11.27 2.24 -5.62
N LEU A 140 -10.41 1.99 -4.63
CA LEU A 140 -9.75 0.71 -4.41
C LEU A 140 -9.91 0.30 -2.95
N GLN A 141 -10.20 -0.97 -2.71
CA GLN A 141 -10.36 -1.55 -1.39
C GLN A 141 -9.44 -2.76 -1.22
N MET A 142 -8.99 -3.03 0.01
CA MET A 142 -8.29 -4.28 0.35
C MET A 142 -8.63 -4.76 1.76
N GLY A 143 -8.39 -6.06 2.00
CA GLY A 143 -8.78 -6.75 3.23
C GLY A 143 -10.24 -7.24 3.17
N GLU A 144 -11.02 -6.99 4.21
CA GLU A 144 -12.42 -7.42 4.34
C GLU A 144 -13.38 -6.43 3.65
N THR A 145 -13.43 -6.47 2.32
CA THR A 145 -14.08 -5.44 1.49
C THR A 145 -15.59 -5.64 1.28
N LYS A 146 -16.10 -6.85 1.53
CA LYS A 146 -17.47 -7.26 1.15
C LYS A 146 -18.56 -6.41 1.83
N TYR A 147 -18.34 -6.02 3.08
CA TYR A 147 -19.35 -5.36 3.91
C TYR A 147 -19.54 -3.88 3.56
N GLY A 148 -18.46 -3.18 3.25
CA GLY A 148 -18.47 -1.75 2.97
C GLY A 148 -18.71 -1.39 1.50
N LYS A 149 -18.71 -2.37 0.59
CA LYS A 149 -18.83 -2.12 -0.85
C LYS A 149 -20.18 -1.52 -1.31
N PRO A 150 -21.35 -1.92 -0.79
CA PRO A 150 -22.63 -1.44 -1.34
C PRO A 150 -22.92 0.06 -1.19
N ILE A 151 -22.23 0.76 -0.29
CA ILE A 151 -22.44 2.20 -0.04
C ILE A 151 -21.45 3.09 -0.83
N LEU A 152 -20.46 2.48 -1.50
CA LEU A 152 -19.45 3.15 -2.32
C LEU A 152 -19.87 3.16 -3.80
#